data_AF-A0A3E4U4P1-F1
#
_entry.id   AF-A0A3E4U4P1-F1
#
_cell.length_a   1.000
_cell.length_b   1.000
_cell.length_c   1.000
_cell.angle_alpha   90.00
_cell.angle_beta   90.00
_cell.angle_gamma   90.00
#
_symmetry.space_group_name_H-M   'P 1'
#
loop_
_entity.id
_entity.type
_entity.pdbx_description
1 polymer ?
#
loop_
_entity_poly.entity_id
_entity_poly.type
_entity_poly.pdbx_seq_one_letter_code
_entity_poly.pdbx_strand_id
1 'polypeptide(L)'
;MTPLKELLQQADQLKTSRHQDITITEDTIKEFHRTVLTGGGTTPADSYRTGMPAIDDHGYQPPHPEDVPRLTGHLADQIRSSKSSLHPIELTAMAGKRLIDIQPFTSANEETAFLLMNRILVSEGYRPITIGTERREAYQQALTISRKEYDMEPFSRLIAECILDEGKKFDSQPL
;
A
#
# COMPACT_ATOMS: atom_id res chain seq x y z
N MET A 1 -11.18 18.43 -12.75
CA MET A 1 -10.39 17.33 -12.19
C MET A 1 -10.80 16.06 -12.92
N THR A 2 -9.85 15.25 -13.41
CA THR A 2 -10.16 13.99 -14.12
C THR A 2 -10.88 13.02 -13.18
N PRO A 3 -12.04 12.44 -13.54
CA PRO A 3 -12.72 11.44 -12.70
C PRO A 3 -11.83 10.23 -12.38
N LEU A 4 -11.95 9.63 -11.18
CA LEU A 4 -11.13 8.46 -10.80
C LEU A 4 -11.29 7.32 -11.81
N LYS A 5 -12.51 7.04 -12.25
CA LYS A 5 -12.80 6.00 -13.26
C LYS A 5 -11.98 6.15 -14.55
N GLU A 6 -11.76 7.39 -15.00
CA GLU A 6 -10.95 7.65 -16.20
C GLU A 6 -9.47 7.39 -15.94
N LEU A 7 -8.95 7.74 -14.75
CA LEU A 7 -7.57 7.43 -14.37
C LEU A 7 -7.33 5.93 -14.26
N LEU A 8 -8.28 5.18 -13.68
CA LEU A 8 -8.20 3.71 -13.60
C LEU A 8 -8.15 3.09 -15.00
N GLN A 9 -9.02 3.55 -15.90
CA GLN A 9 -9.03 3.08 -17.29
C GLN A 9 -7.72 3.41 -18.03
N GLN A 10 -7.12 4.57 -17.81
CA GLN A 10 -5.83 4.93 -18.39
C GLN A 10 -4.70 4.05 -17.83
N ALA A 11 -4.69 3.79 -16.53
CA ALA A 11 -3.70 2.93 -15.90
C ALA A 11 -3.80 1.48 -16.40
N ASP A 12 -5.01 0.99 -16.68
CA ASP A 12 -5.24 -0.33 -17.26
C ASP A 12 -4.60 -0.52 -18.65
N GLN A 13 -4.52 0.55 -19.45
CA GLN A 13 -3.86 0.51 -20.76
C GLN A 13 -2.34 0.28 -20.65
N LEU A 14 -1.74 0.54 -19.49
CA LEU A 14 -0.33 0.34 -19.22
C LEU A 14 -0.01 -1.05 -18.64
N LYS A 15 -1.02 -1.90 -18.41
CA LYS A 15 -0.83 -3.25 -17.88
C LYS A 15 -0.09 -4.13 -18.87
N THR A 16 0.82 -4.95 -18.35
CA THR A 16 1.45 -6.03 -19.12
C THR A 16 0.63 -7.31 -19.02
N SER A 17 0.88 -8.27 -19.91
CA SER A 17 0.23 -9.60 -19.86
C SER A 17 0.69 -10.49 -18.70
N ARG A 18 1.60 -10.01 -17.85
CA ARG A 18 2.11 -10.76 -16.71
C ARG A 18 1.13 -10.66 -15.55
N HIS A 19 0.45 -11.76 -15.27
CA HIS A 19 -0.31 -11.95 -14.05
C HIS A 19 0.36 -13.01 -13.20
N GLN A 20 0.55 -12.71 -11.92
CA GLN A 20 1.04 -13.68 -10.94
C GLN A 20 -0.08 -13.89 -9.94
N ASP A 21 -0.51 -15.14 -9.74
CA ASP A 21 -1.41 -15.38 -8.63
C ASP A 21 -0.60 -15.31 -7.33
N ILE A 22 -0.89 -14.30 -6.53
CA ILE A 22 -0.28 -14.08 -5.22
C ILE A 22 -1.33 -14.31 -4.14
N THR A 23 -0.91 -14.98 -3.08
CA THR A 23 -1.65 -15.02 -1.83
C THR A 23 -0.90 -14.14 -0.84
N ILE A 24 -1.55 -13.08 -0.36
CA ILE A 24 -1.03 -12.27 0.75
C ILE A 24 -1.56 -12.87 2.05
N THR A 25 -0.63 -13.36 2.89
CA THR A 25 -0.92 -13.83 4.26
C THR A 25 -0.29 -12.90 5.29
N GLU A 26 -0.60 -13.11 6.57
CA GLU A 26 0.10 -12.45 7.66
C GLU A 26 1.63 -12.67 7.60
N ASP A 27 2.06 -13.90 7.30
CA ASP A 27 3.47 -14.24 7.13
C ASP A 27 4.10 -13.50 5.94
N THR A 28 3.34 -13.27 4.87
CA THR A 28 3.79 -12.45 3.74
C THR A 28 4.09 -11.02 4.17
N ILE A 29 3.24 -10.43 5.03
CA ILE A 29 3.45 -9.07 5.56
C ILE A 29 4.70 -9.01 6.45
N LYS A 30 4.90 -10.02 7.32
CA LYS A 30 6.11 -10.14 8.14
C LYS A 30 7.38 -10.31 7.29
N GLU A 31 7.30 -11.07 6.20
CA GLU A 31 8.41 -11.25 5.25
C GLU A 31 8.75 -9.94 4.53
N PHE A 32 7.75 -9.15 4.15
CA PHE A 32 7.98 -7.82 3.58
C PHE A 32 8.72 -6.90 4.55
N HIS A 33 8.30 -6.88 5.81
CA HIS A 33 8.97 -6.10 6.84
C HIS A 33 10.42 -6.55 7.04
N ARG A 34 10.67 -7.86 7.07
CA ARG A 34 12.02 -8.44 7.11
C ARG A 34 12.87 -8.01 5.91
N THR A 35 12.32 -8.07 4.71
CA THR A 35 13.00 -7.64 3.47
C THR A 35 13.43 -6.18 3.56
N VAL A 36 12.56 -5.31 4.06
CA VAL A 36 12.84 -3.88 4.23
C VAL A 36 13.93 -3.64 5.26
N LEU A 37 13.86 -4.26 6.44
CA LEU A 37 14.82 -4.01 7.54
C LEU A 37 16.23 -4.50 7.25
N THR A 38 16.35 -5.60 6.52
CA THR A 38 17.62 -6.31 6.40
C THR A 38 18.35 -6.05 5.09
N GLY A 39 17.70 -5.34 4.15
CA GLY A 39 18.15 -5.32 2.75
C GLY A 39 18.28 -6.73 2.14
N GLY A 40 17.64 -7.75 2.73
CA GLY A 40 17.77 -9.17 2.36
C GLY A 40 18.60 -10.08 3.30
N GLY A 41 19.00 -9.62 4.48
CA GLY A 41 19.69 -10.40 5.53
C GLY A 41 18.78 -11.01 6.63
N THR A 42 19.37 -11.62 7.66
CA THR A 42 18.64 -12.28 8.77
C THR A 42 18.73 -11.46 10.07
N THR A 43 17.61 -10.83 10.46
CA THR A 43 17.46 -10.18 11.76
C THR A 43 16.18 -10.66 12.44
N PRO A 44 16.17 -10.95 13.75
CA PRO A 44 14.97 -11.32 14.49
C PRO A 44 14.15 -10.05 14.79
N ALA A 45 13.43 -9.55 13.80
CA ALA A 45 12.54 -8.40 13.95
C ALA A 45 11.16 -8.66 13.31
N ASP A 46 10.71 -9.90 13.36
CA ASP A 46 9.44 -10.42 12.82
C ASP A 46 8.30 -10.44 13.85
N SER A 47 8.51 -9.74 14.96
CA SER A 47 7.51 -9.59 16.02
C SER A 47 6.76 -8.28 15.86
N TYR A 48 5.47 -8.32 16.15
CA TYR A 48 4.66 -7.11 16.27
C TYR A 48 5.17 -6.21 17.39
N ARG A 49 4.88 -4.92 17.27
CA ARG A 49 5.18 -3.96 18.33
C ARG A 49 4.48 -4.37 19.63
N THR A 50 5.17 -4.17 20.75
CA THR A 50 4.61 -4.36 22.10
C THR A 50 4.25 -3.04 22.77
N GLY A 51 4.75 -1.92 22.24
CA GLY A 51 4.47 -0.57 22.72
C GLY A 51 3.38 0.13 21.91
N MET A 52 2.73 1.11 22.54
CA MET A 52 1.78 2.01 21.88
C MET A 52 2.53 3.05 21.04
N PRO A 53 2.23 3.22 19.74
CA PRO A 53 2.72 4.32 18.95
C PRO A 53 2.21 5.66 19.46
N ALA A 54 2.99 6.72 19.23
CA ALA A 54 2.52 8.08 19.42
C ALA A 54 1.33 8.39 18.48
N ILE A 55 0.47 9.31 18.92
CA ILE A 55 -0.54 9.92 18.05
C ILE A 55 0.19 10.68 16.95
N ASP A 56 -0.23 10.51 15.70
CA ASP A 56 0.38 11.23 14.59
C ASP A 56 -0.03 12.72 14.54
N ASP A 57 0.64 13.48 13.69
CA ASP A 57 0.42 14.94 13.52
C ASP A 57 -1.00 15.30 13.06
N HIS A 58 -1.80 14.31 12.66
CA HIS A 58 -3.17 14.46 12.19
C HIS A 58 -4.20 13.96 13.22
N GLY A 59 -3.74 13.53 14.41
CA GLY A 59 -4.58 13.12 15.53
C GLY A 59 -5.01 11.65 15.49
N TYR A 60 -4.41 10.82 14.63
CA TYR A 60 -4.73 9.40 14.56
C TYR A 60 -3.92 8.61 15.60
N GLN A 61 -4.61 7.78 16.37
CA GLN A 61 -4.01 6.83 17.30
C GLN A 61 -4.10 5.42 16.71
N PRO A 62 -2.97 4.77 16.36
CA PRO A 62 -2.95 3.37 15.96
C PRO A 62 -3.53 2.43 17.05
N PRO A 63 -3.97 1.21 16.69
CA PRO A 63 -4.62 0.29 17.62
C PRO A 63 -3.71 -0.16 18.77
N HIS A 64 -4.29 -0.72 19.84
CA HIS A 64 -3.50 -1.28 20.93
C HIS A 64 -2.64 -2.46 20.45
N PRO A 65 -1.39 -2.65 20.97
CA PRO A 65 -0.52 -3.77 20.58
C PRO A 65 -1.19 -5.14 20.59
N GLU A 66 -2.10 -5.38 21.55
CA GLU A 66 -2.82 -6.64 21.71
C GLU A 66 -3.78 -6.94 20.53
N ASP A 67 -4.25 -5.91 19.83
CA ASP A 67 -5.13 -6.05 18.67
C ASP A 67 -4.37 -6.27 17.36
N VAL A 68 -3.08 -5.92 17.31
CA VAL A 68 -2.27 -5.92 16.10
C VAL A 68 -2.26 -7.28 15.38
N PRO A 69 -2.06 -8.43 16.06
CA PRO A 69 -2.07 -9.73 15.39
C PRO A 69 -3.40 -9.99 14.67
N ARG A 70 -4.51 -9.80 15.39
CA ARG A 70 -5.87 -10.01 14.86
C ARG A 70 -6.17 -9.08 13.68
N LEU A 71 -5.80 -7.80 13.80
CA LEU A 71 -6.06 -6.80 12.75
C LEU A 71 -5.21 -7.06 11.50
N THR A 72 -3.96 -7.52 11.66
CA THR A 72 -3.08 -7.85 10.54
C THR A 72 -3.53 -9.13 9.83
N GLY A 73 -3.94 -10.16 10.58
CA GLY A 73 -4.58 -11.34 9.99
C GLY A 73 -5.86 -10.97 9.23
N HIS A 74 -6.71 -10.11 9.80
CA HIS A 74 -7.91 -9.61 9.11
C HIS A 74 -7.55 -8.80 7.85
N LEU A 75 -6.45 -8.03 7.84
CA LEU A 75 -6.00 -7.34 6.63
C LEU A 75 -5.74 -8.34 5.50
N ALA A 76 -5.04 -9.45 5.77
CA ALA A 76 -4.79 -10.50 4.77
C ALA A 76 -6.11 -11.11 4.25
N ASP A 77 -7.05 -11.40 5.13
CA ASP A 77 -8.39 -11.91 4.76
C ASP A 77 -9.19 -10.90 3.92
N GLN A 78 -9.11 -9.62 4.27
CA GLN A 78 -9.78 -8.54 3.53
C GLN A 78 -9.20 -8.39 2.13
N ILE A 79 -7.87 -8.44 1.96
CA ILE A 79 -7.22 -8.41 0.65
C ILE A 79 -7.74 -9.57 -0.21
N ARG A 80 -7.75 -10.80 0.35
CA ARG A 80 -8.23 -12.00 -0.36
C ARG A 80 -9.68 -11.87 -0.80
N SER A 81 -10.56 -11.47 0.12
CA SER A 81 -12.01 -11.37 -0.14
C SER A 81 -12.39 -10.21 -1.05
N SER A 82 -11.61 -9.14 -1.07
CA SER A 82 -11.91 -7.94 -1.88
C SER A 82 -11.32 -8.00 -3.30
N LYS A 83 -10.46 -8.98 -3.59
CA LYS A 83 -9.72 -9.09 -4.87
C LYS A 83 -10.64 -9.14 -6.10
N SER A 84 -11.82 -9.75 -5.98
CA SER A 84 -12.78 -9.86 -7.08
C SER A 84 -13.75 -8.68 -7.20
N SER A 85 -13.85 -7.84 -6.17
CA SER A 85 -14.86 -6.75 -6.10
C SER A 85 -14.28 -5.36 -6.29
N LEU A 86 -13.00 -5.16 -5.94
CA LEU A 86 -12.31 -3.88 -6.08
C LEU A 86 -11.48 -3.86 -7.35
N HIS A 87 -11.33 -2.68 -7.96
CA HIS A 87 -10.30 -2.49 -8.97
C HIS A 87 -8.91 -2.74 -8.33
N PRO A 88 -7.93 -3.34 -9.03
CA PRO A 88 -6.59 -3.58 -8.49
C PRO A 88 -5.92 -2.38 -7.79
N ILE A 89 -6.08 -1.18 -8.35
CA ILE A 89 -5.57 0.07 -7.77
C ILE A 89 -6.30 0.42 -6.46
N GLU A 90 -7.61 0.22 -6.38
CA GLU A 90 -8.40 0.45 -5.17
C GLU A 90 -8.07 -0.60 -4.09
N LEU A 91 -7.89 -1.86 -4.48
CA LEU A 91 -7.41 -2.93 -3.60
C LEU A 91 -6.04 -2.57 -3.00
N THR A 92 -5.14 -2.06 -3.84
CA THR A 92 -3.81 -1.59 -3.44
C THR A 92 -3.92 -0.43 -2.44
N ALA A 93 -4.77 0.57 -2.72
CA ALA A 93 -5.02 1.71 -1.83
C ALA A 93 -5.54 1.26 -0.47
N MET A 94 -6.55 0.38 -0.45
CA MET A 94 -7.11 -0.19 0.77
C MET A 94 -6.06 -0.94 1.58
N ALA A 95 -5.28 -1.82 0.92
CA ALA A 95 -4.27 -2.63 1.58
C ALA A 95 -3.16 -1.78 2.21
N GLY A 96 -2.61 -0.82 1.45
CA GLY A 96 -1.58 0.09 1.91
C GLY A 96 -2.06 0.94 3.09
N LYS A 97 -3.19 1.65 2.93
CA LYS A 97 -3.78 2.48 3.99
C LYS A 97 -4.03 1.68 5.26
N ARG A 98 -4.59 0.48 5.14
CA ARG A 98 -4.91 -0.35 6.30
C ARG A 98 -3.67 -0.85 7.03
N LEU A 99 -2.57 -1.17 6.32
CA LEU A 99 -1.31 -1.51 6.99
C LEU A 99 -0.73 -0.32 7.76
N ILE A 100 -0.78 0.88 7.17
CA ILE A 100 -0.35 2.13 7.82
C ILE A 100 -1.14 2.41 9.09
N ASP A 101 -2.46 2.23 9.04
CA ASP A 101 -3.35 2.43 10.18
C ASP A 101 -3.10 1.43 11.31
N ILE A 102 -2.87 0.15 10.97
CA ILE A 102 -2.55 -0.88 11.98
C ILE A 102 -1.19 -0.59 12.62
N GLN A 103 -0.22 -0.13 11.81
CA GLN A 103 1.18 0.08 12.18
C GLN A 103 1.75 -1.12 12.95
N PRO A 104 1.80 -2.31 12.35
CA PRO A 104 2.04 -3.56 13.10
C PRO A 104 3.43 -3.65 13.73
N PHE A 105 4.43 -2.95 13.20
CA PHE A 105 5.83 -3.06 13.61
C PHE A 105 6.32 -1.81 14.33
N THR A 106 7.43 -1.93 15.06
CA THR A 106 8.06 -0.79 15.77
C THR A 106 8.60 0.27 14.79
N SER A 107 9.04 -0.15 13.61
CA SER A 107 9.58 0.72 12.56
C SER A 107 9.31 0.13 11.17
N ALA A 108 9.61 0.90 10.11
CA ALA A 108 9.54 0.48 8.72
C ALA A 108 8.13 0.12 8.19
N ASN A 109 7.06 0.67 8.80
CA ASN A 109 5.69 0.38 8.40
C ASN A 109 5.32 1.02 7.06
N GLU A 110 5.79 2.24 6.77
CA GLU A 110 5.53 2.91 5.49
C GLU A 110 6.17 2.12 4.33
N GLU A 111 7.44 1.73 4.48
CA GLU A 111 8.18 0.94 3.52
C GLU A 111 7.58 -0.45 3.32
N THR A 112 7.12 -1.09 4.41
CA THR A 112 6.41 -2.37 4.32
C THR A 112 5.07 -2.21 3.58
N ALA A 113 4.36 -1.10 3.79
CA ALA A 113 3.13 -0.80 3.07
C ALA A 113 3.41 -0.58 1.58
N PHE A 114 4.48 0.14 1.23
CA PHE A 114 4.91 0.30 -0.16
C PHE A 114 5.26 -1.03 -0.82
N LEU A 115 5.98 -1.91 -0.12
CA LEU A 115 6.30 -3.24 -0.64
C LEU A 115 5.04 -4.10 -0.84
N LEU A 116 4.10 -4.07 0.10
CA LEU A 116 2.79 -4.72 -0.03
C LEU A 116 2.00 -4.17 -1.24
N MET A 117 1.91 -2.86 -1.36
CA MET A 117 1.21 -2.19 -2.46
C MET A 117 1.82 -2.59 -3.80
N ASN A 118 3.15 -2.50 -3.93
CA ASN A 118 3.85 -2.88 -5.14
C ASN A 118 3.72 -4.37 -5.46
N ARG A 119 3.65 -5.25 -4.45
CA ARG A 119 3.40 -6.66 -4.69
C ARG A 119 2.03 -6.89 -5.34
N ILE A 120 0.98 -6.22 -4.84
CA ILE A 120 -0.37 -6.30 -5.40
C ILE A 120 -0.38 -5.76 -6.84
N LEU A 121 0.16 -4.57 -7.06
CA LEU A 121 0.22 -3.96 -8.40
C LEU A 121 0.95 -4.84 -9.42
N VAL A 122 2.12 -5.36 -9.07
CA VAL A 122 2.92 -6.23 -9.95
C VAL A 122 2.20 -7.54 -10.24
N SER A 123 1.49 -8.11 -9.27
CA SER A 123 0.71 -9.35 -9.49
C SER A 123 -0.43 -9.15 -10.49
N GLU A 124 -0.93 -7.93 -10.58
CA GLU A 124 -2.00 -7.52 -11.48
C GLU A 124 -1.46 -6.99 -12.82
N GLY A 125 -0.13 -7.00 -13.05
CA GLY A 125 0.50 -6.62 -14.31
C GLY A 125 0.84 -5.14 -14.44
N TYR A 126 0.65 -4.35 -13.39
CA TYR A 126 1.16 -2.97 -13.34
C TYR A 126 2.64 -2.95 -13.01
N ARG A 127 3.29 -1.83 -13.34
CA ARG A 127 4.67 -1.57 -12.91
C ARG A 127 4.68 -1.14 -11.43
N PRO A 128 5.78 -1.41 -10.70
CA PRO A 128 5.93 -0.88 -9.35
C PRO A 128 5.99 0.65 -9.40
N ILE A 129 5.45 1.28 -8.36
CA ILE A 129 5.44 2.74 -8.19
C ILE A 129 6.31 3.16 -7.01
N THR A 130 6.70 4.43 -7.04
CA THR A 130 7.28 5.13 -5.89
C THR A 130 6.42 6.35 -5.59
N ILE A 131 6.16 6.63 -4.31
CA ILE A 131 5.57 7.90 -3.89
C ILE A 131 6.73 8.80 -3.45
N GLY A 132 7.16 9.67 -4.35
CA GLY A 132 8.28 10.58 -4.11
C GLY A 132 7.95 11.68 -3.10
N THR A 133 8.96 12.42 -2.68
CA THR A 133 8.82 13.52 -1.70
C THR A 133 7.89 14.62 -2.20
N GLU A 134 7.81 14.82 -3.52
CA GLU A 134 6.89 15.75 -4.16
C GLU A 134 5.40 15.40 -3.97
N ARG A 135 5.10 14.13 -3.66
CA ARG A 135 3.74 13.64 -3.39
C ARG A 135 3.47 13.40 -1.90
N ARG A 136 4.41 13.74 -1.01
CA ARG A 136 4.29 13.51 0.44
C ARG A 136 3.06 14.18 1.04
N GLU A 137 2.78 15.42 0.64
CA GLU A 137 1.61 16.16 1.12
C GLU A 137 0.31 15.50 0.65
N ALA A 138 0.21 15.16 -0.64
CA ALA A 138 -0.96 14.48 -1.19
C ALA A 138 -1.21 13.11 -0.51
N TYR A 139 -0.14 12.38 -0.20
CA TYR A 139 -0.22 11.12 0.56
C TYR A 139 -0.79 11.32 1.96
N GLN A 140 -0.28 12.31 2.71
CA GLN A 140 -0.78 12.60 4.06
C GLN A 140 -2.21 13.13 4.07
N GLN A 141 -2.57 13.96 3.08
CA GLN A 141 -3.95 14.41 2.88
C GLN A 141 -4.88 13.23 2.58
N ALA A 142 -4.48 12.31 1.69
CA ALA A 142 -5.26 11.12 1.38
C ALA A 142 -5.46 10.21 2.61
N LEU A 143 -4.43 10.01 3.44
CA LEU A 143 -4.57 9.30 4.73
C LEU A 143 -5.57 10.03 5.64
N THR A 144 -5.45 11.34 5.78
CA THR A 144 -6.31 12.14 6.65
C THR A 144 -7.77 12.08 6.21
N ILE A 145 -8.05 12.28 4.93
CA ILE A 145 -9.40 12.20 4.35
C ILE A 145 -9.97 10.80 4.54
N SER A 146 -9.20 9.75 4.25
CA SER A 146 -9.66 8.37 4.43
C SER A 146 -9.98 7.98 5.88
N ARG A 147 -9.40 8.68 6.85
CA ARG A 147 -9.66 8.46 8.29
C ARG A 147 -10.83 9.29 8.81
N LYS A 148 -10.99 10.53 8.35
CA LYS A 148 -12.00 11.48 8.85
C LYS A 148 -13.31 11.41 8.10
N GLU A 149 -13.24 11.23 6.79
CA GLU A 149 -14.38 11.29 5.86
C GLU A 149 -14.72 9.90 5.30
N TYR A 150 -13.92 8.88 5.61
CA TYR A 150 -14.05 7.51 5.11
C TYR A 150 -14.00 7.42 3.58
N ASP A 151 -13.39 8.41 2.93
CA ASP A 151 -13.22 8.46 1.49
C ASP A 151 -11.82 7.94 1.07
N MET A 152 -11.81 6.87 0.30
CA MET A 152 -10.60 6.24 -0.23
C MET A 152 -10.22 6.76 -1.63
N GLU A 153 -11.09 7.52 -2.30
CA GLU A 153 -10.83 8.03 -3.66
C GLU A 153 -9.49 8.79 -3.76
N PRO A 154 -9.14 9.71 -2.84
CA PRO A 154 -7.87 10.43 -2.93
C PRO A 154 -6.64 9.51 -2.93
N PHE A 155 -6.70 8.41 -2.16
CA PHE A 155 -5.61 7.46 -2.06
C PHE A 155 -5.50 6.58 -3.32
N SER A 156 -6.64 6.10 -3.84
CA SER A 156 -6.71 5.38 -5.12
C SER A 156 -6.23 6.24 -6.29
N ARG A 157 -6.62 7.51 -6.30
CA ARG A 157 -6.18 8.50 -7.29
C ARG A 157 -4.67 8.71 -7.24
N LEU A 158 -4.11 8.89 -6.05
CA LEU A 158 -2.66 9.07 -5.89
C LEU A 158 -1.89 7.89 -6.50
N ILE A 159 -2.33 6.65 -6.25
CA ILE A 159 -1.70 5.45 -6.81
C ILE A 159 -1.85 5.42 -8.34
N ALA A 160 -3.04 5.71 -8.87
CA ALA A 160 -3.28 5.76 -10.31
C ALA A 160 -2.37 6.78 -11.01
N GLU A 161 -2.23 7.97 -10.45
CA GLU A 161 -1.34 9.00 -10.97
C GLU A 161 0.13 8.58 -10.94
N CYS A 162 0.58 7.91 -9.87
CA CYS A 162 1.94 7.37 -9.81
C CYS A 162 2.19 6.33 -10.92
N ILE A 163 1.21 5.45 -11.20
CA ILE A 163 1.31 4.47 -12.28
C ILE A 163 1.46 5.17 -13.65
N LEU A 164 0.63 6.19 -13.90
CA LEU A 164 0.65 6.94 -15.15
C LEU A 164 1.98 7.70 -15.35
N ASP A 165 2.53 8.26 -14.28
CA ASP A 165 3.81 8.98 -14.35
C ASP A 165 4.99 8.04 -14.57
N GLU A 166 5.00 6.84 -13.97
CA GLU A 166 6.00 5.81 -14.25
C GLU A 166 5.91 5.33 -15.72
N GLY A 167 4.72 5.28 -16.30
CA GLY A 167 4.53 5.01 -17.74
C GLY A 167 5.22 6.05 -18.62
N LYS A 168 5.00 7.35 -18.35
CA LYS A 168 5.57 8.45 -19.13
C LYS A 168 7.09 8.49 -19.10
N LYS A 169 7.70 8.20 -17.94
CA LYS A 169 9.18 8.17 -17.78
C LYS A 169 9.82 7.13 -18.71
N PHE A 170 9.15 6.03 -18.96
CA PHE A 170 9.65 4.97 -19.82
C PHE A 170 9.59 5.33 -21.30
N ASP A 171 8.49 5.97 -21.73
CA ASP A 171 8.32 6.42 -23.11
C ASP A 171 9.29 7.56 -23.50
N SER A 172 9.91 8.22 -22.51
CA SER A 172 10.82 9.34 -22.69
C SER A 172 12.31 9.01 -22.54
N GLN A 173 12.68 7.73 -22.30
CA GLN A 173 14.07 7.28 -22.37
C GLN A 173 14.43 6.83 -23.79
N PRO A 174 15.47 7.40 -24.43
CA PRO A 174 15.94 6.90 -25.72
C PRO A 174 16.56 5.50 -25.56
N LEU A 175 16.26 4.62 -26.53
CA LEU A 175 16.85 3.28 -26.68
C LEU A 175 18.39 3.31 -26.76
#